data_AF-A0A8T2BQB4-F1
#
_entry.id   AF-A0A8T2BQB4-F1
#
_cell.length_a   1.000
_cell.length_b   1.000
_cell.length_c   1.000
_cell.angle_alpha   90.00
_cell.angle_beta   90.00
_cell.angle_gamma   90.00
#
_symmetry.space_group_name_H-M   'P 1'
#
loop_
_entity.id
_entity.type
_entity.pdbx_description
1 polymer ?
#
loop_
_entity_poly.entity_id
_entity_poly.type
_entity_poly.pdbx_seq_one_letter_code
_entity_poly.pdbx_strand_id
1 'polypeptide(L)'
;MSVFKKYPLCLRASEQQILNSMETFIGLGFSRDEFVMMVKCYPQCIGYSAEMVKKKTEFVVKKMNWPLKVMTLFPQVLGYSMEKRIVPRCNVIKALMSKGSLGSELPPMASVLACTDQTFLNRYVMEHDEKLVLQLMAIFNQDRIS
;
A
#
# COMPACT_ATOMS: atom_id res chain seq x y z
N MET A 1 -28.69 -0.47 -2.93
CA MET A 1 -28.61 -1.20 -4.21
C MET A 1 -27.64 -0.60 -5.25
N SER A 2 -26.74 0.34 -4.90
CA SER A 2 -25.90 1.07 -5.89
C SER A 2 -24.51 0.46 -6.16
N VAL A 3 -23.95 -0.34 -5.24
CA VAL A 3 -22.58 -0.88 -5.35
C VAL A 3 -22.47 -1.96 -6.44
N PHE A 4 -23.50 -2.81 -6.57
CA PHE A 4 -23.52 -3.96 -7.50
C PHE A 4 -23.53 -3.56 -8.98
N LYS A 5 -24.09 -2.38 -9.32
CA LYS A 5 -24.07 -1.88 -10.71
C LYS A 5 -22.71 -1.30 -11.11
N LYS A 6 -21.91 -0.82 -10.16
CA LYS A 6 -20.63 -0.15 -10.43
C LYS A 6 -19.45 -1.12 -10.48
N TYR A 7 -19.54 -2.27 -9.79
CA TYR A 7 -18.45 -3.25 -9.72
C TYR A 7 -18.96 -4.70 -9.81
N PRO A 8 -19.00 -5.29 -11.01
CA PRO A 8 -19.47 -6.67 -11.23
C PRO A 8 -18.59 -7.74 -10.57
N LEU A 9 -17.42 -7.38 -10.02
CA LEU A 9 -16.54 -8.31 -9.31
C LEU A 9 -17.18 -8.83 -8.00
N CYS A 10 -17.99 -8.02 -7.30
CA CYS A 10 -18.77 -8.52 -6.15
C CYS A 10 -19.83 -9.54 -6.55
N LEU A 11 -20.32 -9.51 -7.80
CA LEU A 11 -21.29 -10.48 -8.32
C LEU A 11 -20.64 -11.83 -8.66
N ARG A 12 -19.31 -11.87 -8.79
CA ARG A 12 -18.55 -13.11 -9.05
C ARG A 12 -18.03 -13.79 -7.79
N ALA A 13 -17.93 -13.07 -6.67
CA ALA A 13 -17.48 -13.63 -5.41
C ALA A 13 -18.61 -14.44 -4.76
N SER A 14 -18.30 -15.65 -4.31
CA SER A 14 -19.24 -16.43 -3.51
C SER A 14 -19.39 -15.84 -2.11
N GLU A 15 -20.51 -16.12 -1.44
CA GLU A 15 -20.73 -15.72 -0.05
C GLU A 15 -19.58 -16.19 0.86
N GLN A 16 -19.11 -17.43 0.67
CA GLN A 16 -17.97 -17.97 1.41
C GLN A 16 -16.68 -17.16 1.19
N GLN A 17 -16.41 -16.70 -0.05
CA GLN A 17 -15.23 -15.87 -0.32
C GLN A 17 -15.31 -14.53 0.40
N ILE A 18 -16.49 -13.91 0.42
CA ILE A 18 -16.72 -12.66 1.15
C ILE A 18 -16.51 -12.87 2.66
N LEU A 19 -17.04 -13.96 3.21
CA LEU A 19 -16.89 -14.29 4.64
C LEU A 19 -15.42 -14.54 5.00
N ASN A 20 -14.71 -15.38 4.24
CA ASN A 20 -13.28 -15.67 4.48
C ASN A 20 -12.41 -14.41 4.38
N SER A 21 -12.71 -13.55 3.40
CA SER A 21 -12.03 -12.26 3.26
C SER A 21 -12.29 -11.39 4.49
N MET A 22 -13.56 -11.23 4.88
CA MET A 22 -13.95 -10.44 6.06
C MET A 22 -13.26 -10.94 7.33
N GLU A 23 -13.24 -12.26 7.57
CA GLU A 23 -12.53 -12.86 8.71
C GLU A 23 -11.04 -12.56 8.69
N THR A 24 -10.41 -12.59 7.51
CA THR A 24 -9.00 -12.19 7.35
C THR A 24 -8.79 -10.74 7.78
N PHE A 25 -9.60 -9.80 7.30
CA PHE A 25 -9.48 -8.39 7.66
C PHE A 25 -9.75 -8.17 9.16
N ILE A 26 -10.77 -8.81 9.73
CA ILE A 26 -11.05 -8.72 11.17
C ILE A 26 -9.88 -9.27 11.99
N GLY A 27 -9.29 -10.40 11.59
CA GLY A 27 -8.10 -10.97 12.24
C GLY A 27 -6.86 -10.09 12.15
N LEU A 28 -6.81 -9.14 11.20
CA LEU A 28 -5.76 -8.14 11.08
C LEU A 28 -6.04 -6.84 11.85
N GLY A 29 -7.19 -6.76 12.53
CA GLY A 29 -7.57 -5.63 13.38
C GLY A 29 -8.49 -4.60 12.72
N PHE A 30 -9.01 -4.88 11.52
CA PHE A 30 -10.04 -4.03 10.91
C PHE A 30 -11.41 -4.33 11.54
N SER A 31 -12.23 -3.30 11.72
CA SER A 31 -13.64 -3.49 12.07
C SER A 31 -14.46 -3.96 10.85
N ARG A 32 -15.64 -4.52 11.11
CA ARG A 32 -16.60 -4.89 10.06
C ARG A 32 -16.98 -3.71 9.19
N ASP A 33 -17.18 -2.53 9.78
CA ASP A 33 -17.54 -1.32 9.04
C ASP A 33 -16.41 -0.82 8.15
N GLU A 34 -15.17 -0.90 8.62
CA GLU A 34 -13.98 -0.58 7.83
C GLU A 34 -13.85 -1.55 6.65
N PHE A 35 -14.04 -2.85 6.86
CA PHE A 35 -14.06 -3.83 5.77
C PHE A 35 -15.14 -3.52 4.73
N VAL A 36 -16.39 -3.26 5.17
CA VAL A 36 -17.49 -2.90 4.27
C VAL A 36 -17.17 -1.63 3.47
N MET A 37 -16.54 -0.63 4.10
CA MET A 37 -16.09 0.59 3.43
C MET A 37 -15.00 0.31 2.40
N MET A 38 -14.01 -0.52 2.73
CA MET A 38 -12.96 -0.93 1.78
C MET A 38 -13.55 -1.67 0.58
N VAL A 39 -14.48 -2.59 0.79
CA VAL A 39 -15.17 -3.31 -0.28
C VAL A 39 -15.97 -2.37 -1.19
N LYS A 40 -16.65 -1.36 -0.62
CA LYS A 40 -17.40 -0.36 -1.41
C LYS A 40 -16.48 0.45 -2.33
N CYS A 41 -15.27 0.75 -1.88
CA CYS A 41 -14.30 1.57 -2.62
C CYS A 41 -13.37 0.76 -3.54
N TYR A 42 -13.06 -0.47 -3.16
CA TYR A 42 -12.08 -1.34 -3.81
C TYR A 42 -12.47 -2.82 -3.67
N PRO A 43 -13.53 -3.26 -4.36
CA PRO A 43 -14.09 -4.60 -4.20
C PRO A 43 -13.14 -5.73 -4.61
N GLN A 44 -12.09 -5.41 -5.37
CA GLN A 44 -10.99 -6.34 -5.68
C GLN A 44 -10.36 -6.95 -4.42
N CYS A 45 -10.43 -6.25 -3.27
CA CYS A 45 -9.85 -6.74 -2.02
C CYS A 45 -10.44 -8.08 -1.53
N ILE A 46 -11.66 -8.42 -1.94
CA ILE A 46 -12.30 -9.71 -1.62
C ILE A 46 -11.55 -10.87 -2.27
N GLY A 47 -10.99 -10.65 -3.45
CA GLY A 47 -10.32 -11.69 -4.24
C GLY A 47 -8.88 -11.98 -3.84
N TYR A 48 -8.29 -11.22 -2.90
CA TYR A 48 -6.91 -11.45 -2.49
C TYR A 48 -6.82 -12.58 -1.47
N SER A 49 -5.72 -13.34 -1.54
CA SER A 49 -5.44 -14.38 -0.56
C SER A 49 -5.15 -13.77 0.82
N ALA A 50 -5.53 -14.51 1.87
CA ALA A 50 -5.30 -14.09 3.25
C ALA A 50 -3.81 -13.82 3.52
N GLU A 51 -2.94 -14.66 2.96
CA GLU A 51 -1.48 -14.50 3.04
C GLU A 51 -1.00 -13.18 2.43
N MET A 52 -1.49 -12.83 1.24
CA MET A 52 -1.10 -11.57 0.58
C MET A 52 -1.56 -10.36 1.39
N VAL A 53 -2.81 -10.37 1.88
CA VAL A 53 -3.36 -9.27 2.68
C VAL A 53 -2.56 -9.12 3.98
N LYS A 54 -2.26 -10.23 4.67
CA LYS A 54 -1.45 -10.23 5.89
C LYS A 54 -0.05 -9.69 5.63
N LYS A 55 0.66 -10.21 4.61
CA LYS A 55 2.02 -9.77 4.24
C LYS A 55 2.08 -8.26 3.98
N LYS A 56 1.12 -7.71 3.22
CA LYS A 56 1.06 -6.27 2.91
C LYS A 56 0.72 -5.45 4.15
N THR A 57 -0.24 -5.89 4.95
CA THR A 57 -0.64 -5.21 6.19
C THR A 57 0.51 -5.17 7.20
N GLU A 58 1.21 -6.28 7.40
CA GLU A 58 2.38 -6.32 8.30
C GLU A 58 3.51 -5.42 7.83
N PHE A 59 3.79 -5.38 6.52
CA PHE A 59 4.80 -4.48 6.00
C PHE A 59 4.42 -3.01 6.22
N VAL A 60 3.20 -2.63 5.89
CA VAL A 60 2.70 -1.25 5.99
C VAL A 60 2.62 -0.79 7.44
N VAL A 61 2.08 -1.62 8.32
CA VAL A 61 1.81 -1.23 9.71
C VAL A 61 3.03 -1.45 10.60
N LYS A 62 3.64 -2.64 10.57
CA LYS A 62 4.75 -2.97 11.48
C LYS A 62 6.09 -2.42 10.96
N LYS A 63 6.36 -2.58 9.67
CA LYS A 63 7.68 -2.19 9.10
C LYS A 63 7.73 -0.72 8.70
N MET A 64 6.63 -0.14 8.19
CA MET A 64 6.58 1.27 7.81
C MET A 64 5.92 2.17 8.85
N ASN A 65 5.30 1.62 9.90
CA ASN A 65 4.67 2.40 10.97
C ASN A 65 3.51 3.31 10.50
N TRP A 66 2.89 3.02 9.35
CA TRP A 66 1.64 3.68 8.99
C TRP A 66 0.49 3.12 9.84
N PRO A 67 -0.43 3.96 10.33
CA PRO A 67 -1.61 3.47 11.05
C PRO A 67 -2.46 2.55 10.17
N LEU A 68 -3.00 1.48 10.76
CA LEU A 68 -3.89 0.52 10.08
C LEU A 68 -5.04 1.22 9.34
N LYS A 69 -5.63 2.25 9.97
CA LYS A 69 -6.73 3.06 9.42
C LYS A 69 -6.41 3.72 8.08
N VAL A 70 -5.14 3.99 7.77
CA VAL A 70 -4.76 4.55 6.46
C VAL A 70 -5.02 3.55 5.34
N MET A 71 -4.92 2.25 5.60
CA MET A 71 -5.26 1.21 4.61
C MET A 71 -6.77 1.16 4.33
N THR A 72 -7.61 1.54 5.29
CA THR A 72 -9.06 1.66 5.08
C THR A 72 -9.39 2.81 4.14
N LEU A 73 -8.68 3.93 4.26
CA LEU A 73 -8.83 5.11 3.40
C LEU A 73 -8.20 4.89 2.01
N PHE A 74 -7.22 3.99 1.92
CA PHE A 74 -6.49 3.69 0.69
C PHE A 74 -6.32 2.17 0.46
N PRO A 75 -7.42 1.42 0.24
CA PRO A 75 -7.37 -0.03 0.07
C PRO A 75 -6.64 -0.47 -1.20
N GLN A 76 -6.45 0.43 -2.18
CA GLN A 76 -5.71 0.18 -3.42
C GLN A 76 -4.25 -0.22 -3.17
N VAL A 77 -3.69 0.08 -1.99
CA VAL A 77 -2.37 -0.42 -1.58
C VAL A 77 -2.26 -1.95 -1.70
N LEU A 78 -3.36 -2.66 -1.47
CA LEU A 78 -3.43 -4.11 -1.61
C LEU A 78 -3.28 -4.60 -3.05
N GLY A 79 -3.50 -3.73 -4.04
CA GLY A 79 -3.33 -4.03 -5.46
C GLY A 79 -1.92 -3.83 -5.99
N TYR A 80 -1.06 -3.06 -5.29
CA TYR A 80 0.29 -2.80 -5.77
C TYR A 80 1.25 -3.96 -5.54
N SER A 81 2.20 -4.17 -6.46
CA SER A 81 3.27 -5.15 -6.29
C SER A 81 4.15 -4.78 -5.09
N MET A 82 4.45 -5.77 -4.26
CA MET A 82 5.35 -5.60 -3.12
C MET A 82 6.76 -5.26 -3.63
N GLU A 83 7.26 -6.09 -4.53
CA GLU A 83 8.64 -6.11 -5.00
C GLU A 83 8.90 -4.94 -5.97
N LYS A 84 7.95 -4.64 -6.87
CA LYS A 84 8.14 -3.62 -7.92
C LYS A 84 7.73 -2.21 -7.50
N ARG A 85 6.98 -2.03 -6.40
CA ARG A 85 6.42 -0.72 -6.03
C ARG A 85 6.46 -0.43 -4.53
N ILE A 86 5.89 -1.28 -3.68
CA ILE A 86 5.75 -0.95 -2.25
C ILE A 86 7.12 -0.90 -1.59
N VAL A 87 7.90 -1.97 -1.67
CA VAL A 87 9.20 -2.11 -0.98
C VAL A 87 10.21 -1.07 -1.47
N PRO A 88 10.47 -0.89 -2.78
CA PRO A 88 11.50 0.06 -3.22
C PRO A 88 11.20 1.50 -2.80
N ARG A 89 9.94 1.94 -2.92
CA ARG A 89 9.53 3.28 -2.52
C ARG A 89 9.61 3.48 -1.02
N CYS A 90 9.19 2.48 -0.24
CA CYS A 90 9.28 2.52 1.21
C CYS A 90 10.73 2.56 1.72
N ASN A 91 11.64 1.85 1.06
CA ASN A 91 13.06 1.88 1.39
C ASN A 91 13.68 3.26 1.12
N VAL A 92 13.30 3.93 0.02
CA VAL A 92 13.69 5.32 -0.25
C VAL A 92 13.21 6.24 0.86
N ILE A 93 11.93 6.17 1.25
CA ILE A 93 11.39 6.99 2.35
C ILE A 93 12.16 6.75 3.66
N LYS A 94 12.44 5.49 4.01
CA LYS A 94 13.25 5.17 5.20
C LYS A 94 14.65 5.77 5.15
N ALA A 95 15.30 5.70 4.00
CA ALA A 95 16.64 6.26 3.82
C ALA A 95 16.64 7.80 3.92
N LEU A 96 15.59 8.46 3.45
CA LEU A 96 15.43 9.91 3.61
C LEU A 96 15.20 10.29 5.08
N MET A 97 14.32 9.57 5.77
CA MET A 97 14.05 9.83 7.19
C MET A 97 15.29 9.59 8.06
N SER A 98 16.07 8.52 7.82
CA SER A 98 17.28 8.24 8.60
C SER A 98 18.38 9.27 8.40
N LYS A 99 18.34 10.02 7.29
CA LYS A 99 19.28 11.10 6.96
C LYS A 99 18.81 12.48 7.40
N GLY A 100 17.58 12.59 7.93
CA GLY A 100 16.97 13.89 8.24
C GLY A 100 16.61 14.71 7.00
N SER A 101 16.60 14.10 5.80
CA SER A 101 16.21 14.75 4.54
C SER A 101 14.69 14.77 4.32
N LEU A 102 13.94 14.15 5.24
CA LEU A 102 12.50 14.22 5.36
C LEU A 102 12.14 14.59 6.80
N GLY A 103 10.97 15.19 7.01
CA GLY A 103 10.48 15.50 8.35
C GLY A 103 10.36 14.25 9.25
N SER A 104 10.08 14.47 10.54
CA SER A 104 9.88 13.38 11.52
C SER A 104 8.64 12.52 11.24
N GLU A 105 7.69 13.05 10.47
CA GLU A 105 6.44 12.37 10.14
C GLU A 105 6.53 11.65 8.80
N LEU A 106 5.86 10.49 8.72
CA LEU A 106 5.74 9.74 7.48
C LEU A 106 4.88 10.49 6.47
N PRO A 107 5.29 10.54 5.19
CA PRO A 107 4.45 11.11 4.15
C PRO A 107 3.16 10.29 4.00
N PRO A 108 2.07 10.91 3.51
CA PRO A 108 0.82 10.19 3.27
C PRO A 108 1.04 8.98 2.35
N MET A 109 0.52 7.81 2.73
CA MET A 109 0.75 6.55 2.00
C MET A 109 0.40 6.64 0.51
N ALA A 110 -0.72 7.29 0.18
CA ALA A 110 -1.14 7.49 -1.20
C ALA A 110 -0.14 8.35 -2.00
N SER A 111 0.48 9.35 -1.37
CA SER A 111 1.47 10.21 -2.02
C SER A 111 2.74 9.45 -2.42
N VAL A 112 3.07 8.39 -1.69
CA VAL A 112 4.22 7.51 -1.92
C VAL A 112 3.87 6.41 -2.93
N LEU A 113 2.71 5.74 -2.78
CA LEU A 113 2.42 4.49 -3.48
C LEU A 113 1.50 4.65 -4.70
N ALA A 114 0.65 5.68 -4.77
CA ALA A 114 -0.30 5.83 -5.86
C ALA A 114 0.31 6.47 -7.12
N CYS A 115 1.32 7.32 -6.95
CA CYS A 115 1.89 8.13 -8.03
C CYS A 115 2.74 7.30 -9.02
N THR A 116 3.05 7.90 -10.18
CA THR A 116 3.97 7.31 -11.15
C THR A 116 5.40 7.31 -10.61
N ASP A 117 6.29 6.54 -11.24
CA ASP A 117 7.71 6.55 -10.86
C ASP A 117 8.33 7.93 -11.05
N GLN A 118 8.02 8.61 -12.17
CA GLN A 118 8.50 9.97 -12.40
C GLN A 118 8.08 10.94 -11.29
N THR A 119 6.80 10.93 -10.91
CA THR A 119 6.29 11.79 -9.84
C THR A 119 6.91 11.43 -8.49
N PHE A 120 7.13 10.15 -8.22
CA PHE A 120 7.79 9.70 -7.00
C PHE A 120 9.25 10.20 -6.92
N LEU A 121 10.02 9.98 -7.99
CA LEU A 121 11.43 10.37 -8.07
C LEU A 121 11.60 11.89 -7.99
N ASN A 122 10.80 12.66 -8.73
CA ASN A 122 10.87 14.12 -8.65
C ASN A 122 10.59 14.62 -7.23
N ARG A 123 9.64 14.00 -6.52
CA ARG A 123 9.24 14.44 -5.18
C ARG A 123 10.22 14.08 -4.08
N TYR A 124 10.83 12.89 -4.16
CA TYR A 124 11.57 12.31 -3.04
C TYR A 124 13.05 12.05 -3.33
N VAL A 125 13.50 12.21 -4.58
CA VAL A 125 14.86 11.85 -4.98
C VAL A 125 15.59 13.03 -5.62
N MET A 126 15.01 13.67 -6.64
CA MET A 126 15.74 14.58 -7.53
C MET A 126 16.13 15.93 -6.90
N GLU A 127 15.46 16.36 -5.83
CA GLU A 127 15.71 17.66 -5.17
C GLU A 127 16.88 17.61 -4.16
N HIS A 128 17.70 16.56 -4.21
CA HIS A 128 18.83 16.34 -3.31
C HIS A 128 20.18 16.49 -4.02
N ASP A 129 21.26 16.56 -3.25
CA ASP A 129 22.62 16.55 -3.82
C ASP A 129 22.91 15.25 -4.60
N GLU A 130 23.83 15.33 -5.56
CA GLU A 130 24.14 14.24 -6.49
C GLU A 130 24.48 12.92 -5.78
N LYS A 131 25.24 12.98 -4.68
CA LYS A 131 25.63 11.79 -3.91
C LYS A 131 24.41 11.13 -3.29
N LEU A 132 23.49 11.91 -2.72
CA LEU A 132 22.25 11.40 -2.16
C LEU A 132 21.32 10.84 -3.26
N VAL A 133 21.19 11.52 -4.39
CA VAL A 133 20.39 11.05 -5.55
C VAL A 133 20.85 9.67 -6.00
N LEU A 134 22.16 9.47 -6.23
CA LEU A 134 22.72 8.20 -6.68
C LEU A 134 22.40 7.05 -5.70
N GLN A 135 22.50 7.32 -4.40
CA GLN A 135 22.18 6.32 -3.38
C GLN A 135 20.68 5.98 -3.36
N LEU A 136 19.80 6.97 -3.44
CA LEU A 136 18.36 6.74 -3.43
C LEU A 136 17.90 6.00 -4.70
N MET A 137 18.51 6.30 -5.85
CA MET A 137 18.27 5.59 -7.11
C MET A 137 18.72 4.13 -7.03
N ALA A 138 19.84 3.83 -6.39
CA ALA A 138 20.27 2.46 -6.16
C ALA A 138 19.25 1.69 -5.30
N ILE A 139 18.77 2.29 -4.21
CA ILE A 139 17.73 1.72 -3.34
C ILE A 139 16.42 1.50 -4.12
N PHE A 140 16.02 2.46 -4.94
CA PHE A 140 14.79 2.40 -5.73
C PHE A 140 14.81 1.28 -6.78
N ASN A 141 15.99 0.92 -7.29
CA ASN A 141 16.15 -0.07 -8.35
C ASN A 141 16.56 -1.47 -7.85
N GLN A 142 17.02 -1.60 -6.61
CA GLN A 142 17.62 -2.83 -6.06
C GLN A 142 16.78 -4.10 -6.26
N ASP A 143 15.46 -4.03 -6.07
CA ASP A 143 14.56 -5.18 -6.14
C ASP A 143 13.72 -5.22 -7.44
N ARG A 144 14.02 -4.36 -8.42
CA ARG A 144 13.27 -4.28 -9.69
C ARG A 144 13.91 -5.07 -10.83
N ILE A 145 15.13 -5.54 -10.62
CA ILE A 145 15.99 -6.17 -11.64
C ILE A 145 15.98 -7.71 -11.50
N SER A 146 15.33 -8.26 -10.48
CA SER A 146 15.09 -9.70 -10.28
C SER A 146 13.76 -10.17 -10.86
#